data_AF-A0A9E0VMZ5-F1
#
_entry.id   AF-A0A9E0VMZ5-F1
#
_cell.length_a   1.000
_cell.length_b   1.000
_cell.length_c   1.000
_cell.angle_alpha   90.00
_cell.angle_beta   90.00
_cell.angle_gamma   90.00
#
_symmetry.space_group_name_H-M   'P 1'
#
loop_
_entity.id
_entity.type
_entity.pdbx_description
1 polymer ?
#
loop_
_entity_poly.entity_id
_entity_poly.type
_entity_poly.pdbx_seq_one_letter_code
_entity_poly.pdbx_strand_id
1 'polypeptide(L)'
;MKNNYFLRGAVAALLLLILFSFKTKAQSTPEAFLGLLPGIPSSLCTNDESEVAAFSDQIILVKGKIGEYSERVSLLSGVSEKQAKKEAYASTSSMTGISQAELMKLANMSEAEQERWAQEYAAKQVATAKAGKPVAGENSDKAKRLYSLNQEWTKIKGEIDAIYNRLSVLNQEMIARDTVETRKKNAKIKTIEKAWADAPWPPRALMQDPAVDLKFKKQIYQCESDYCSTMSPLMLDYVTRYLTGLKYAIPLYRKLCEVDNEISTLQGLTAAVIKDENLYAVAAVEDYADVLSSVYMYRCGKFEE
;
A
#
# COMPACT_ATOMS: atom_id res chain seq x y z
N MET A 1 -74.70 -14.96 -10.84
CA MET A 1 -73.80 -13.80 -10.96
C MET A 1 -73.17 -13.50 -9.60
N LYS A 2 -71.94 -13.92 -9.36
CA LYS A 2 -71.11 -13.47 -8.23
C LYS A 2 -69.70 -13.27 -8.77
N ASN A 3 -69.26 -12.02 -8.73
CA ASN A 3 -68.07 -11.50 -9.39
C ASN A 3 -66.78 -11.84 -8.63
N ASN A 4 -65.76 -12.13 -9.42
CA ASN A 4 -64.36 -12.31 -9.06
C ASN A 4 -63.75 -11.02 -8.52
N TYR A 5 -63.39 -10.98 -7.23
CA TYR A 5 -62.55 -9.92 -6.65
C TYR A 5 -61.44 -10.46 -5.72
N PHE A 6 -61.09 -11.74 -5.80
CA PHE A 6 -60.06 -12.32 -4.91
C PHE A 6 -58.71 -12.63 -5.57
N LEU A 7 -58.55 -12.36 -6.87
CA LEU A 7 -57.35 -12.77 -7.63
C LEU A 7 -56.39 -11.65 -8.06
N ARG A 8 -56.52 -10.44 -7.50
CA ARG A 8 -55.62 -9.31 -7.83
C ARG A 8 -54.67 -8.86 -6.71
N GLY A 9 -54.88 -9.33 -5.48
CA GLY A 9 -54.02 -8.96 -4.34
C GLY A 9 -52.77 -9.85 -4.17
N ALA A 10 -52.87 -11.15 -4.47
CA ALA A 10 -51.78 -12.10 -4.21
C ALA A 10 -50.69 -12.12 -5.29
N VAL A 11 -51.01 -11.71 -6.52
CA VAL A 11 -50.04 -11.68 -7.63
C VAL A 11 -49.18 -10.41 -7.60
N ALA A 12 -49.69 -9.31 -7.02
CA ALA A 12 -48.91 -8.08 -6.83
C ALA A 12 -47.89 -8.19 -5.68
N ALA A 13 -48.14 -9.03 -4.67
CA ALA A 13 -47.21 -9.25 -3.55
C ALA A 13 -46.07 -10.23 -3.91
N LEU A 14 -46.30 -11.17 -4.84
CA LEU A 14 -45.27 -12.12 -5.27
C LEU A 14 -44.34 -11.56 -6.37
N LEU A 15 -44.80 -10.58 -7.15
CA LEU A 15 -44.01 -9.90 -8.18
C LEU A 15 -43.16 -8.72 -7.66
N LEU A 16 -43.39 -8.27 -6.43
CA LEU A 16 -42.59 -7.22 -5.78
C LEU A 16 -41.44 -7.76 -4.90
N LEU A 17 -41.34 -9.08 -4.71
CA LEU A 17 -40.26 -9.74 -3.97
C LEU A 17 -39.14 -10.32 -4.86
N ILE A 18 -39.21 -10.13 -6.18
CA ILE A 18 -38.25 -10.74 -7.15
C ILE A 18 -37.33 -9.69 -7.83
N LEU A 19 -37.48 -8.39 -7.53
CA LEU A 19 -36.65 -7.33 -8.13
C LEU A 19 -35.56 -6.73 -7.23
N PHE A 20 -35.34 -7.30 -6.04
CA PHE A 20 -34.17 -6.97 -5.21
C PHE A 20 -33.31 -8.22 -4.91
N SER A 21 -33.18 -9.11 -5.90
CA SER A 21 -31.91 -9.83 -6.05
C SER A 21 -30.93 -8.90 -6.76
N PHE A 22 -30.64 -7.73 -6.17
CA PHE A 22 -29.31 -7.19 -6.33
C PHE A 22 -28.42 -8.28 -5.75
N LYS A 23 -27.83 -9.09 -6.63
CA LYS A 23 -26.46 -9.49 -6.36
C LYS A 23 -25.70 -8.18 -6.26
N THR A 24 -25.73 -7.56 -5.09
CA THR A 24 -24.54 -6.96 -4.55
C THR A 24 -23.56 -8.12 -4.48
N LYS A 25 -22.94 -8.43 -5.63
CA LYS A 25 -21.50 -8.51 -5.60
C LYS A 25 -21.14 -7.14 -5.04
N ALA A 26 -21.02 -7.05 -3.72
CA ALA A 26 -20.15 -6.06 -3.14
C ALA A 26 -18.78 -6.48 -3.71
N GLN A 27 -18.53 -6.10 -4.96
CA GLN A 27 -17.21 -6.21 -5.55
C GLN A 27 -16.45 -5.22 -4.70
N SER A 28 -15.64 -5.76 -3.80
CA SER A 28 -14.87 -4.97 -2.87
C SER A 28 -13.86 -4.20 -3.71
N THR A 29 -14.23 -2.95 -4.01
CA THR A 29 -13.40 -2.07 -4.82
C THR A 29 -12.24 -1.56 -3.96
N PRO A 30 -11.10 -1.17 -4.56
CA PRO A 30 -10.03 -0.51 -3.83
C PRO A 30 -10.53 0.72 -3.07
N GLU A 31 -11.50 1.47 -3.60
CA GLU A 31 -12.12 2.60 -2.90
C GLU A 31 -12.93 2.17 -1.68
N ALA A 32 -13.60 1.02 -1.73
CA ALA A 32 -14.32 0.48 -0.59
C ALA A 32 -13.35 0.09 0.54
N PHE A 33 -12.24 -0.58 0.22
CA PHE A 33 -11.21 -0.89 1.21
C PHE A 33 -10.55 0.37 1.77
N LEU A 34 -10.24 1.36 0.93
CA LEU A 34 -9.75 2.66 1.39
C LEU A 34 -10.73 3.35 2.32
N GLY A 35 -12.03 3.28 2.04
CA GLY A 35 -13.08 3.84 2.90
C GLY A 35 -13.26 3.11 4.23
N LEU A 36 -12.75 1.87 4.35
CA LEU A 36 -12.75 1.12 5.60
C LEU A 36 -11.52 1.40 6.49
N LEU A 37 -10.42 1.92 5.92
CA LEU A 37 -9.26 2.33 6.70
C LEU A 37 -9.60 3.52 7.60
N PRO A 38 -8.95 3.66 8.77
CA PRO A 38 -9.13 4.83 9.60
C PRO A 38 -8.66 6.09 8.88
N GLY A 39 -9.29 7.22 9.17
CA GLY A 39 -8.86 8.51 8.65
C GLY A 39 -7.49 8.90 9.21
N ILE A 40 -6.71 9.66 8.44
CA ILE A 40 -5.41 10.19 8.90
C ILE A 40 -5.64 11.05 10.16
N PRO A 41 -4.97 10.77 11.29
CA PRO A 41 -5.15 11.53 12.52
C PRO A 41 -4.74 13.01 12.36
N SER A 42 -5.41 13.91 13.08
CA SER A 42 -5.09 15.34 13.08
C SER A 42 -4.03 15.75 14.11
N SER A 43 -3.78 14.91 15.13
CA SER A 43 -2.76 15.10 16.16
C SER A 43 -2.10 13.78 16.53
N LEU A 44 -0.77 13.78 16.66
CA LEU A 44 0.03 12.57 16.92
C LEU A 44 0.84 12.60 18.23
N CYS A 45 1.01 13.77 18.86
CA CYS A 45 1.91 13.87 20.02
C CYS A 45 1.27 13.41 21.32
N THR A 46 0.05 13.85 21.60
CA THR A 46 -0.63 13.65 22.88
C THR A 46 -1.86 12.77 22.73
N ASN A 47 -1.68 11.55 22.24
CA ASN A 47 -2.78 10.60 22.02
C ASN A 47 -2.97 9.66 23.20
N ASP A 48 -4.19 9.14 23.31
CA ASP A 48 -4.51 8.07 24.24
C ASP A 48 -4.04 6.72 23.67
N GLU A 49 -3.49 5.85 24.52
CA GLU A 49 -3.07 4.51 24.06
C GLU A 49 -4.25 3.72 23.49
N SER A 50 -5.46 3.91 24.02
CA SER A 50 -6.67 3.24 23.50
C SER A 50 -7.06 3.73 22.11
N GLU A 51 -6.84 5.01 21.78
CA GLU A 51 -7.08 5.56 20.45
C GLU A 51 -6.09 4.99 19.43
N VAL A 52 -4.81 4.89 19.80
CA VAL A 52 -3.77 4.31 18.94
C VAL A 52 -3.98 2.82 18.72
N ALA A 53 -4.41 2.09 19.76
CA ALA A 53 -4.78 0.68 19.65
C ALA A 53 -5.98 0.49 18.71
N ALA A 54 -7.07 1.24 18.90
CA ALA A 54 -8.26 1.14 18.06
C ALA A 54 -7.97 1.48 16.58
N PHE A 55 -7.13 2.49 16.34
CA PHE A 55 -6.64 2.83 15.01
C PHE A 55 -5.87 1.67 14.36
N SER A 56 -4.95 1.06 15.10
CA SER A 56 -4.13 -0.07 14.62
C SER A 56 -4.98 -1.31 14.36
N ASP A 57 -5.91 -1.64 15.25
CA ASP A 57 -6.84 -2.76 15.11
C ASP A 57 -7.72 -2.62 13.87
N GLN A 58 -8.18 -1.41 13.57
CA GLN A 58 -8.96 -1.15 12.36
C GLN A 58 -8.13 -1.43 11.10
N ILE A 59 -6.85 -1.04 11.07
CA ILE A 59 -5.95 -1.33 9.94
C ILE A 59 -5.76 -2.85 9.78
N ILE A 60 -5.46 -3.57 10.86
CA ILE A 60 -5.30 -5.03 10.86
C ILE A 60 -6.55 -5.71 10.29
N LEU A 61 -7.73 -5.28 10.74
CA LEU A 61 -9.01 -5.81 10.27
C LEU A 61 -9.20 -5.58 8.75
N VAL A 62 -8.86 -4.39 8.26
CA VAL A 62 -8.97 -4.08 6.82
C VAL A 62 -7.96 -4.89 6.00
N LYS A 63 -6.71 -5.02 6.46
CA LYS A 63 -5.71 -5.88 5.83
C LYS A 63 -6.17 -7.34 5.75
N GLY A 64 -6.79 -7.85 6.81
CA GLY A 64 -7.41 -9.19 6.81
C GLY A 64 -8.47 -9.34 5.72
N LYS A 65 -9.36 -8.36 5.56
CA LYS A 65 -10.38 -8.36 4.49
C LYS A 65 -9.78 -8.27 3.09
N ILE A 66 -8.67 -7.53 2.93
CA ILE A 66 -7.92 -7.47 1.66
C ILE A 66 -7.30 -8.84 1.36
N GLY A 67 -6.69 -9.49 2.35
CA GLY A 67 -6.14 -10.85 2.22
C GLY A 67 -7.20 -11.86 1.78
N GLU A 68 -8.37 -11.89 2.45
CA GLU A 68 -9.50 -12.76 2.07
C GLU A 68 -10.00 -12.51 0.63
N TYR A 69 -9.98 -11.24 0.20
CA TYR A 69 -10.32 -10.89 -1.18
C TYR A 69 -9.29 -11.43 -2.17
N SER A 70 -7.99 -11.22 -1.90
CA SER A 70 -6.90 -11.70 -2.76
C SER A 70 -6.89 -13.23 -2.89
N GLU A 71 -7.14 -13.95 -1.79
CA GLU A 71 -7.31 -15.42 -1.81
C GLU A 71 -8.51 -15.84 -2.66
N ARG A 72 -9.66 -15.17 -2.49
CA ARG A 72 -10.86 -15.47 -3.27
C ARG A 72 -10.65 -15.25 -4.77
N VAL A 73 -10.02 -14.14 -5.15
CA VAL A 73 -9.68 -13.85 -6.56
C VAL A 73 -8.75 -14.93 -7.11
N SER A 74 -7.78 -15.37 -6.31
CA SER A 74 -6.87 -16.46 -6.68
C SER A 74 -7.60 -17.79 -6.90
N LEU A 75 -8.53 -18.16 -6.02
CA LEU A 75 -9.34 -19.39 -6.14
C LEU A 75 -10.29 -19.37 -7.34
N LEU A 76 -10.84 -18.21 -7.69
CA LEU A 76 -11.72 -18.04 -8.85
C LEU A 76 -11.01 -18.26 -10.20
N SER A 77 -9.68 -18.21 -10.24
CA SER A 77 -8.92 -18.51 -11.45
C SER A 77 -9.16 -19.95 -11.93
N GLY A 78 -9.31 -20.92 -11.01
CA GLY A 78 -9.51 -22.34 -11.32
C GLY A 78 -8.30 -23.00 -12.01
N VAL A 79 -7.17 -22.31 -12.05
CA VAL A 79 -5.94 -22.76 -12.71
C VAL A 79 -5.04 -23.42 -11.68
N SER A 80 -4.43 -24.55 -12.01
CA SER A 80 -3.36 -25.12 -11.17
C SER A 80 -2.20 -24.11 -11.00
N GLU A 81 -1.67 -24.00 -9.78
CA GLU A 81 -0.54 -23.11 -9.46
C GLU A 81 0.64 -23.30 -10.43
N LYS A 82 0.91 -24.55 -10.83
CA LYS A 82 1.95 -24.89 -11.79
C LYS A 82 1.73 -24.27 -13.17
N GLN A 83 0.48 -24.24 -13.64
CA GLN A 83 0.13 -23.65 -14.93
C GLN A 83 0.11 -22.12 -14.85
N ALA A 84 -0.45 -21.55 -13.77
CA ALA A 84 -0.42 -20.12 -13.51
C ALA A 84 1.03 -19.59 -13.48
N LYS A 85 1.92 -20.29 -12.77
CA LYS A 85 3.34 -19.94 -12.69
C LYS A 85 4.04 -20.04 -14.05
N LYS A 86 3.77 -21.09 -14.83
CA LYS A 86 4.34 -21.26 -16.18
C LYS A 86 3.89 -20.14 -17.13
N GLU A 87 2.60 -19.80 -17.11
CA GLU A 87 2.03 -18.78 -18.00
C GLU A 87 2.39 -17.36 -17.55
N ALA A 88 2.51 -17.10 -16.25
CA ALA A 88 3.07 -15.85 -15.73
C ALA A 88 4.51 -15.63 -16.20
N TYR A 89 5.35 -16.67 -16.16
CA TYR A 89 6.71 -16.58 -16.73
C TYR A 89 6.69 -16.33 -18.24
N ALA A 90 5.81 -17.01 -18.99
CA ALA A 90 5.71 -16.81 -20.44
C ALA A 90 5.22 -15.39 -20.80
N SER A 91 4.26 -14.86 -20.03
CA SER A 91 3.71 -13.50 -20.21
C SER A 91 4.80 -12.47 -19.95
N THR A 92 5.45 -12.53 -18.80
CA THR A 92 6.55 -11.63 -18.46
C THR A 92 7.70 -11.73 -19.46
N SER A 93 8.09 -12.94 -19.86
CA SER A 93 9.12 -13.14 -20.89
C SER A 93 8.74 -12.53 -22.23
N SER A 94 7.49 -12.58 -22.63
CA SER A 94 7.02 -12.03 -23.90
C SER A 94 6.79 -10.51 -23.86
N MET A 95 6.39 -9.98 -22.71
CA MET A 95 6.18 -8.54 -22.49
C MET A 95 7.49 -7.79 -22.40
N THR A 96 8.43 -8.38 -21.69
CA THR A 96 9.72 -7.76 -21.45
C THR A 96 10.72 -8.19 -22.53
N GLY A 97 10.80 -9.47 -22.88
CA GLY A 97 11.89 -10.05 -23.67
C GLY A 97 12.92 -10.78 -22.80
N ILE A 98 12.64 -10.98 -21.51
CA ILE A 98 13.53 -11.63 -20.53
C ILE A 98 13.30 -13.13 -20.55
N SER A 99 14.36 -13.93 -20.46
CA SER A 99 14.23 -15.39 -20.46
C SER A 99 13.58 -15.92 -19.18
N GLN A 100 12.89 -17.07 -19.25
CA GLN A 100 12.33 -17.73 -18.06
C GLN A 100 13.39 -18.05 -17.00
N ALA A 101 14.62 -18.37 -17.41
CA ALA A 101 15.74 -18.61 -16.51
C ALA A 101 16.16 -17.34 -15.75
N GLU A 102 16.14 -16.18 -16.40
CA GLU A 102 16.37 -14.89 -15.75
C GLU A 102 15.23 -14.52 -14.78
N LEU A 103 13.98 -14.82 -15.12
CA LEU A 103 12.85 -14.57 -14.21
C LEU A 103 12.92 -15.44 -12.94
N MET A 104 13.35 -16.70 -13.04
CA MET A 104 13.60 -17.54 -11.85
C MET A 104 14.78 -17.01 -11.04
N LYS A 105 15.81 -16.48 -11.68
CA LYS A 105 16.92 -15.83 -11.00
C LYS A 105 16.44 -14.59 -10.23
N LEU A 106 15.57 -13.79 -10.84
CA LEU A 106 14.98 -12.60 -10.22
C LEU A 106 14.16 -12.92 -8.97
N ALA A 107 13.33 -13.96 -9.05
CA ALA A 107 12.48 -14.39 -7.95
C ALA A 107 13.28 -14.83 -6.70
N ASN A 108 14.57 -15.16 -6.87
CA ASN A 108 15.46 -15.56 -5.79
C ASN A 108 16.44 -14.44 -5.34
N MET A 109 16.32 -13.24 -5.90
CA MET A 109 17.15 -12.07 -5.55
C MET A 109 16.48 -11.27 -4.43
N SER A 110 17.29 -10.52 -3.66
CA SER A 110 16.77 -9.55 -2.69
C SER A 110 16.13 -8.35 -3.38
N GLU A 111 15.24 -7.64 -2.69
CA GLU A 111 14.51 -6.47 -3.21
C GLU A 111 15.44 -5.41 -3.83
N ALA A 112 16.53 -5.07 -3.13
CA ALA A 112 17.53 -4.12 -3.62
C ALA A 112 18.24 -4.60 -4.90
N GLU A 113 18.40 -5.91 -5.07
CA GLU A 113 19.01 -6.50 -6.26
C GLU A 113 18.02 -6.55 -7.43
N GLN A 114 16.74 -6.81 -7.15
CA GLN A 114 15.66 -6.71 -8.13
C GLN A 114 15.53 -5.28 -8.66
N GLU A 115 15.63 -4.27 -7.79
CA GLU A 115 15.54 -2.86 -8.16
C GLU A 115 16.69 -2.43 -9.08
N ARG A 116 17.95 -2.80 -8.76
CA ARG A 116 19.10 -2.55 -9.64
C ARG A 116 18.97 -3.23 -10.99
N TRP A 117 18.53 -4.49 -10.99
CA TRP A 117 18.34 -5.20 -12.24
C TRP A 117 17.24 -4.55 -13.09
N ALA A 118 16.16 -4.06 -12.47
CA ALA A 118 15.09 -3.36 -13.19
C ALA A 118 15.61 -2.08 -13.86
N GLN A 119 16.49 -1.33 -13.18
CA GLN A 119 17.16 -0.15 -13.73
C GLN A 119 18.09 -0.49 -14.91
N GLU A 120 18.92 -1.54 -14.80
CA GLU A 120 19.80 -1.99 -15.88
C GLU A 120 19.01 -2.54 -17.09
N TYR A 121 17.92 -3.23 -16.82
CA TYR A 121 17.06 -3.80 -17.83
C TYR A 121 16.31 -2.70 -18.61
N ALA A 122 15.76 -1.70 -17.91
CA ALA A 122 15.16 -0.53 -18.54
C ALA A 122 16.16 0.20 -19.45
N ALA A 123 17.42 0.35 -19.00
CA ALA A 123 18.49 0.94 -19.81
C ALA A 123 18.80 0.12 -21.09
N LYS A 124 18.80 -1.22 -20.99
CA LYS A 124 18.98 -2.12 -22.14
C LYS A 124 17.80 -2.08 -23.12
N GLN A 125 16.56 -2.02 -22.63
CA GLN A 125 15.37 -1.98 -23.49
C GLN A 125 15.30 -0.71 -24.33
N VAL A 126 15.70 0.44 -23.77
CA VAL A 126 15.83 1.71 -24.51
C VAL A 126 16.87 1.59 -25.64
N ALA A 127 17.93 0.81 -25.45
CA ALA A 127 18.95 0.56 -26.47
C ALA A 127 18.46 -0.43 -27.54
N THR A 128 17.76 -1.50 -27.16
CA THR A 128 17.26 -2.54 -28.09
C THR A 128 16.09 -2.04 -28.93
N ALA A 129 15.21 -1.19 -28.40
CA ALA A 129 14.13 -0.55 -29.14
C ALA A 129 14.61 0.33 -30.30
N LYS A 130 15.84 0.87 -30.22
CA LYS A 130 16.48 1.61 -31.33
C LYS A 130 16.98 0.69 -32.45
N ALA A 131 17.08 -0.63 -32.23
CA ALA A 131 17.73 -1.57 -33.14
C ALA A 131 16.76 -2.39 -34.03
N GLY A 132 15.45 -2.21 -33.89
CA GLY A 132 14.40 -2.62 -34.83
C GLY A 132 14.62 -3.97 -35.56
N LYS A 133 14.35 -5.10 -34.90
CA LYS A 133 14.20 -6.39 -35.58
C LYS A 133 12.81 -6.98 -35.34
N PRO A 134 12.00 -7.22 -36.38
CA PRO A 134 10.74 -7.93 -36.25
C PRO A 134 10.99 -9.45 -36.11
N VAL A 135 10.21 -10.10 -35.25
CA VAL A 135 10.17 -11.56 -35.11
C VAL A 135 9.31 -12.14 -36.25
N ALA A 136 9.84 -13.11 -36.98
CA ALA A 136 9.19 -13.70 -38.16
C ALA A 136 8.12 -14.75 -37.80
N GLY A 137 6.97 -14.72 -38.48
CA GLY A 137 5.95 -15.80 -38.45
C GLY A 137 4.63 -15.47 -37.74
N GLU A 138 4.47 -14.28 -37.16
CA GLU A 138 3.24 -13.86 -36.48
C GLU A 138 2.30 -13.07 -37.40
N ASN A 139 0.98 -13.20 -37.20
CA ASN A 139 0.00 -12.34 -37.87
C ASN A 139 0.40 -10.86 -37.67
N SER A 140 0.63 -10.14 -38.77
CA SER A 140 1.11 -8.74 -38.74
C SER A 140 0.26 -7.84 -37.85
N ASP A 141 -1.05 -8.08 -37.79
CA ASP A 141 -1.96 -7.27 -36.98
C ASP A 141 -1.85 -7.58 -35.48
N LYS A 142 -1.64 -8.86 -35.14
CA LYS A 142 -1.34 -9.28 -33.77
C LYS A 142 -0.03 -8.65 -33.27
N ALA A 143 1.02 -8.70 -34.09
CA ALA A 143 2.32 -8.11 -33.74
C ALA A 143 2.24 -6.59 -33.54
N LYS A 144 1.51 -5.88 -34.42
CA LYS A 144 1.22 -4.44 -34.26
C LYS A 144 0.45 -4.14 -32.98
N ARG A 145 -0.57 -4.95 -32.65
CA ARG A 145 -1.37 -4.77 -31.44
C ARG A 145 -0.53 -4.98 -30.17
N LEU A 146 0.27 -6.04 -30.12
CA LEU A 146 1.19 -6.30 -29.01
C LEU A 146 2.19 -5.15 -28.81
N TYR A 147 2.75 -4.60 -29.89
CA TYR A 147 3.62 -3.44 -29.80
C TYR A 147 2.91 -2.22 -29.20
N SER A 148 1.69 -1.90 -29.67
CA SER A 148 0.87 -0.81 -29.13
C SER A 148 0.56 -0.99 -27.65
N LEU A 149 0.18 -2.21 -27.24
CA LEU A 149 -0.12 -2.54 -25.85
C LEU A 149 1.12 -2.40 -24.96
N ASN A 150 2.29 -2.85 -25.42
CA ASN A 150 3.55 -2.66 -24.68
C ASN A 150 3.94 -1.18 -24.50
N GLN A 151 3.65 -0.33 -25.49
CA GLN A 151 3.85 1.13 -25.35
C GLN A 151 2.90 1.72 -24.31
N GLU A 152 1.64 1.32 -24.34
CA GLU A 152 0.64 1.74 -23.35
C GLU A 152 0.98 1.27 -21.94
N TRP A 153 1.38 0.01 -21.79
CA TRP A 153 1.88 -0.58 -20.55
C TRP A 153 3.05 0.23 -19.98
N THR A 154 4.06 0.51 -20.80
CA THR A 154 5.26 1.26 -20.39
C THR A 154 4.89 2.66 -19.90
N LYS A 155 3.96 3.32 -20.59
CA LYS A 155 3.48 4.64 -20.19
C LYS A 155 2.76 4.59 -18.84
N ILE A 156 1.80 3.67 -18.68
CA ILE A 156 1.03 3.53 -17.43
C ILE A 156 1.96 3.22 -16.26
N LYS A 157 2.87 2.25 -16.44
CA LYS A 157 3.85 1.88 -15.42
C LYS A 157 4.78 3.05 -15.06
N GLY A 158 5.25 3.80 -16.06
CA GLY A 158 6.06 5.01 -15.83
C GLY A 158 5.32 6.10 -15.05
N GLU A 159 4.02 6.30 -15.28
CA GLU A 159 3.21 7.23 -14.50
C GLU A 159 3.05 6.77 -13.04
N ILE A 160 2.81 5.47 -12.81
CA ILE A 160 2.76 4.87 -11.48
C ILE A 160 4.12 5.02 -10.77
N ASP A 161 5.22 4.66 -11.42
CA ASP A 161 6.56 4.73 -10.85
C ASP A 161 6.94 6.17 -10.50
N ALA A 162 6.56 7.16 -11.31
CA ALA A 162 6.80 8.57 -11.02
C ALA A 162 6.11 9.03 -9.72
N ILE A 163 4.96 8.46 -9.35
CA ILE A 163 4.26 8.76 -8.09
C ILE A 163 5.08 8.19 -6.93
N TYR A 164 5.39 6.89 -6.97
CA TYR A 164 6.07 6.20 -5.87
C TYR A 164 7.53 6.62 -5.71
N ASN A 165 8.22 6.99 -6.78
CA ASN A 165 9.57 7.57 -6.71
C ASN A 165 9.58 8.89 -5.94
N ARG A 166 8.58 9.76 -6.15
CA ARG A 166 8.45 11.00 -5.37
C ARG A 166 8.17 10.71 -3.90
N LEU A 167 7.33 9.73 -3.59
CA LEU A 167 7.05 9.30 -2.22
C LEU A 167 8.30 8.69 -1.55
N SER A 168 9.09 7.91 -2.29
CA SER A 168 10.36 7.34 -1.82
C SER A 168 11.36 8.43 -1.42
N VAL A 169 11.53 9.47 -2.26
CA VAL A 169 12.39 10.62 -1.94
C VAL A 169 11.91 11.34 -0.67
N LEU A 170 10.60 11.60 -0.54
CA LEU A 170 10.05 12.22 0.67
C LEU A 170 10.31 11.38 1.93
N ASN A 171 10.16 10.06 1.84
CA ASN A 171 10.46 9.15 2.94
C ASN A 171 11.95 9.20 3.33
N GLN A 172 12.86 9.20 2.34
CA GLN A 172 14.30 9.31 2.59
C GLN A 172 14.67 10.63 3.27
N GLU A 173 14.09 11.75 2.84
CA GLU A 173 14.28 13.06 3.47
C GLU A 173 13.79 13.06 4.93
N MET A 174 12.63 12.45 5.19
CA MET A 174 12.08 12.28 6.54
C MET A 174 13.00 11.42 7.43
N ILE A 175 13.49 10.28 6.94
CA ILE A 175 14.42 9.40 7.68
C ILE A 175 15.74 10.12 7.99
N ALA A 176 16.27 10.89 7.03
CA ALA A 176 17.47 11.69 7.25
C ALA A 176 17.24 12.75 8.33
N ARG A 177 16.06 13.40 8.32
CA ARG A 177 15.68 14.37 9.35
C ARG A 177 15.53 13.72 10.73
N ASP A 178 14.85 12.58 10.81
CA ASP A 178 14.67 11.80 12.03
C ASP A 178 16.03 11.47 12.67
N THR A 179 16.98 10.98 11.87
CA THR A 179 18.33 10.66 12.34
C THR A 179 19.00 11.84 13.04
N VAL A 180 18.82 13.06 12.53
CA VAL A 180 19.36 14.28 13.11
C VAL A 180 18.60 14.70 14.37
N GLU A 181 17.27 14.71 14.32
CA GLU A 181 16.44 15.17 15.44
C GLU A 181 16.49 14.20 16.63
N THR A 182 16.53 12.88 16.37
CA THR A 182 16.75 11.86 17.40
C THR A 182 18.09 12.05 18.10
N ARG A 183 19.17 12.34 17.37
CA ARG A 183 20.48 12.62 17.98
C ARG A 183 20.45 13.86 18.86
N LYS A 184 19.82 14.94 18.40
CA LYS A 184 19.66 16.18 19.19
C LYS A 184 18.85 15.92 20.45
N LYS A 185 17.73 15.21 20.35
CA LYS A 185 16.88 14.81 21.47
C LYS A 185 17.70 14.02 22.50
N ASN A 186 18.36 12.95 22.06
CA ASN A 186 19.10 12.06 22.95
C ASN A 186 20.28 12.77 23.64
N ALA A 187 20.96 13.71 22.96
CA ALA A 187 22.01 14.51 23.58
C ALA A 187 21.47 15.43 24.70
N LYS A 188 20.29 16.05 24.49
CA LYS A 188 19.63 16.84 25.53
C LYS A 188 19.20 15.97 26.71
N ILE A 189 18.52 14.84 26.45
CA ILE A 189 18.07 13.90 27.48
C ILE A 189 19.26 13.42 28.32
N LYS A 190 20.36 13.01 27.69
CA LYS A 190 21.58 12.58 28.40
C LYS A 190 22.16 13.67 29.32
N THR A 191 22.05 14.93 28.93
CA THR A 191 22.48 16.07 29.75
C THR A 191 21.57 16.23 30.98
N ILE A 192 20.26 16.07 30.78
CA ILE A 192 19.25 16.12 31.83
C ILE A 192 19.43 14.95 32.81
N GLU A 193 19.62 13.73 32.31
CA GLU A 193 19.85 12.53 33.12
C GLU A 193 21.10 12.66 33.98
N LYS A 194 22.19 13.22 33.44
CA LYS A 194 23.38 13.50 34.23
C LYS A 194 23.09 14.50 35.34
N ALA A 195 22.41 15.60 35.03
CA ALA A 195 22.03 16.60 36.04
C ALA A 195 21.09 16.02 37.11
N TRP A 196 20.24 15.05 36.74
CA TRP A 196 19.37 14.33 37.67
C TRP A 196 20.18 13.42 38.60
N ALA A 197 21.13 12.65 38.06
CA ALA A 197 22.01 11.79 38.85
C ALA A 197 22.90 12.60 39.83
N ASP A 198 23.34 13.79 39.41
CA ASP A 198 24.16 14.70 40.22
C ASP A 198 23.32 15.57 41.19
N ALA A 199 21.99 15.42 41.22
CA ALA A 199 21.12 16.25 42.04
C ALA A 199 21.33 15.97 43.55
N PRO A 200 21.44 17.03 44.40
CA PRO A 200 21.61 16.85 45.84
C PRO A 200 20.47 16.04 46.47
N TRP A 201 20.83 15.17 47.41
CA TRP A 201 19.85 14.41 48.19
C TRP A 201 19.46 15.15 49.46
N PRO A 202 18.19 15.07 49.89
CA PRO A 202 17.80 15.62 51.18
C PRO A 202 18.57 14.92 52.31
N PRO A 203 19.00 15.64 53.36
CA PRO A 203 19.80 15.04 54.43
C PRO A 203 19.10 13.86 55.09
N ARG A 204 19.79 12.70 55.17
CA ARG A 204 19.28 11.44 55.74
C ARG A 204 18.06 10.84 55.02
N ALA A 205 17.74 11.28 53.81
CA ALA A 205 16.64 10.71 53.05
C ALA A 205 17.02 9.37 52.40
N LEU A 206 16.06 8.45 52.37
CA LEU A 206 16.15 7.16 51.68
C LEU A 206 15.73 7.25 50.20
N MET A 207 15.13 8.38 49.80
CA MET A 207 14.66 8.67 48.45
C MET A 207 14.88 10.15 48.12
N GLN A 208 14.96 10.46 46.84
CA GLN A 208 15.03 11.84 46.35
C GLN A 208 13.70 12.57 46.63
N ASP A 209 13.75 13.91 46.65
CA ASP A 209 12.54 14.74 46.72
C ASP A 209 11.67 14.51 45.46
N PRO A 210 10.40 14.07 45.61
CA PRO A 210 9.49 13.86 44.48
C PRO A 210 9.34 15.09 43.57
N ALA A 211 9.46 16.30 44.10
CA ALA A 211 9.40 17.53 43.31
C ALA A 211 10.63 17.71 42.40
N VAL A 212 11.80 17.27 42.87
CA VAL A 212 13.04 17.27 42.07
C VAL A 212 12.94 16.23 40.96
N ASP A 213 12.48 15.01 41.28
CA ASP A 213 12.26 13.95 40.29
C ASP A 213 11.23 14.37 39.22
N LEU A 214 10.09 14.93 39.65
CA LEU A 214 9.04 15.41 38.75
C LEU A 214 9.56 16.50 37.81
N LYS A 215 10.43 17.40 38.30
CA LYS A 215 11.05 18.42 37.46
C LYS A 215 11.89 17.80 36.32
N PHE A 216 12.72 16.82 36.61
CA PHE A 216 13.54 16.16 35.59
C PHE A 216 12.68 15.34 34.61
N LYS A 217 11.66 14.63 35.10
CA LYS A 217 10.67 13.95 34.25
C LYS A 217 10.01 14.91 33.27
N LYS A 218 9.58 16.11 33.73
CA LYS A 218 8.99 17.15 32.88
C LYS A 218 9.96 17.65 31.81
N GLN A 219 11.25 17.79 32.12
CA GLN A 219 12.27 18.20 31.14
C GLN A 219 12.52 17.13 30.07
N ILE A 220 12.56 15.85 30.45
CA ILE A 220 12.68 14.73 29.51
C ILE A 220 11.44 14.68 28.61
N TYR A 221 10.24 14.77 29.19
CA TYR A 221 8.99 14.81 28.42
C TYR A 221 8.94 15.98 27.44
N GLN A 222 9.45 17.17 27.82
CA GLN A 222 9.54 18.29 26.89
C GLN A 222 10.45 17.96 25.69
N CYS A 223 11.56 17.24 25.88
CA CYS A 223 12.41 16.82 24.77
C CYS A 223 11.69 15.86 23.81
N GLU A 224 10.89 14.93 24.34
CA GLU A 224 10.05 14.03 23.55
C GLU A 224 8.94 14.79 22.80
N SER A 225 8.31 15.75 23.46
CA SER A 225 7.28 16.62 22.88
C SER A 225 7.83 17.50 21.76
N ASP A 226 9.00 18.13 21.96
CA ASP A 226 9.68 18.92 20.93
C ASP A 226 10.01 18.08 19.70
N TYR A 227 10.56 16.87 19.92
CA TYR A 227 10.87 15.93 18.84
C TYR A 227 9.60 15.51 18.09
N CYS A 228 8.54 15.14 18.81
CA CYS A 228 7.26 14.83 18.20
C CYS A 228 6.71 16.00 17.37
N SER A 229 6.71 17.22 17.91
CA SER A 229 6.21 18.41 17.20
C SER A 229 6.99 18.71 15.91
N THR A 230 8.25 18.27 15.84
CA THR A 230 9.11 18.42 14.66
C THR A 230 8.86 17.33 13.62
N MET A 231 8.71 16.08 14.06
CA MET A 231 8.65 14.92 13.17
C MET A 231 7.23 14.54 12.74
N SER A 232 6.24 14.67 13.62
CA SER A 232 4.86 14.31 13.34
C SER A 232 4.25 15.02 12.12
N PRO A 233 4.50 16.32 11.86
CA PRO A 233 3.96 16.98 10.66
C PRO A 233 4.54 16.39 9.36
N LEU A 234 5.80 15.95 9.38
CA LEU A 234 6.44 15.31 8.22
C LEU A 234 5.80 13.96 7.91
N MET A 235 5.50 13.17 8.95
CA MET A 235 4.79 11.90 8.78
C MET A 235 3.36 12.10 8.26
N LEU A 236 2.63 13.09 8.79
CA LEU A 236 1.28 13.42 8.30
C LEU A 236 1.30 13.88 6.83
N ASP A 237 2.27 14.71 6.43
CA ASP A 237 2.44 15.12 5.03
C ASP A 237 2.76 13.93 4.13
N TYR A 238 3.68 13.04 4.56
CA TYR A 238 4.03 11.83 3.83
C TYR A 238 2.81 10.92 3.60
N VAL A 239 2.08 10.56 4.66
CA VAL A 239 0.89 9.70 4.57
C VAL A 239 -0.21 10.35 3.72
N THR A 240 -0.40 11.67 3.84
CA THR A 240 -1.39 12.43 3.05
C THR A 240 -1.04 12.41 1.56
N ARG A 241 0.24 12.62 1.22
CA ARG A 241 0.72 12.54 -0.16
C ARG A 241 0.64 11.14 -0.71
N TYR A 242 0.91 10.12 0.11
CA TYR A 242 0.75 8.72 -0.27
C TYR A 242 -0.70 8.42 -0.64
N LEU A 243 -1.66 8.78 0.22
CA LEU A 243 -3.09 8.60 -0.06
C LEU A 243 -3.52 9.33 -1.35
N THR A 244 -3.02 10.54 -1.56
CA THR A 244 -3.31 11.33 -2.76
C THR A 244 -2.74 10.65 -4.02
N GLY A 245 -1.49 10.20 -3.97
CA GLY A 245 -0.84 9.46 -5.04
C GLY A 245 -1.57 8.15 -5.36
N LEU A 246 -1.95 7.39 -4.33
CA LEU A 246 -2.73 6.15 -4.49
C LEU A 246 -4.08 6.42 -5.17
N LYS A 247 -4.84 7.42 -4.72
CA LYS A 247 -6.14 7.78 -5.34
C LYS A 247 -5.99 8.07 -6.84
N TYR A 248 -4.90 8.73 -7.23
CA TYR A 248 -4.58 8.95 -8.64
C TYR A 248 -4.14 7.66 -9.36
N ALA A 249 -3.41 6.78 -8.68
CA ALA A 249 -2.89 5.53 -9.25
C ALA A 249 -3.96 4.42 -9.42
N ILE A 250 -5.05 4.42 -8.64
CA ILE A 250 -6.12 3.41 -8.74
C ILE A 250 -6.62 3.20 -10.19
N PRO A 251 -7.05 4.22 -10.94
CA PRO A 251 -7.47 4.03 -12.33
C PRO A 251 -6.32 3.57 -13.24
N LEU A 252 -5.07 3.95 -12.94
CA LEU A 252 -3.91 3.47 -13.69
C LEU A 252 -3.66 1.98 -13.46
N TYR A 253 -3.83 1.48 -12.23
CA TYR A 253 -3.71 0.05 -11.91
C TYR A 253 -4.79 -0.80 -12.58
N ARG A 254 -6.03 -0.33 -12.64
CA ARG A 254 -7.11 -1.01 -13.40
C ARG A 254 -6.73 -1.13 -14.86
N LYS A 255 -6.30 -0.02 -15.46
CA LYS A 255 -5.88 0.03 -16.86
C LYS A 255 -4.66 -0.86 -17.13
N LEU A 256 -3.72 -0.93 -16.20
CA LEU A 256 -2.57 -1.83 -16.29
C LEU A 256 -3.02 -3.29 -16.34
N CYS A 257 -3.95 -3.69 -15.47
CA CYS A 257 -4.53 -5.04 -15.46
C CYS A 257 -5.25 -5.36 -16.78
N GLU A 258 -6.02 -4.43 -17.33
CA GLU A 258 -6.67 -4.59 -18.64
C GLU A 258 -5.65 -4.84 -19.77
N VAL A 259 -4.59 -4.04 -19.81
CA VAL A 259 -3.51 -4.18 -20.81
C VAL A 259 -2.77 -5.51 -20.65
N ASP A 260 -2.44 -5.91 -19.42
CA ASP A 260 -1.80 -7.19 -19.12
C ASP A 260 -2.67 -8.39 -19.54
N ASN A 261 -3.97 -8.30 -19.31
CA ASN A 261 -4.95 -9.29 -19.72
C ASN A 261 -5.08 -9.40 -21.24
N GLU A 262 -5.08 -8.27 -21.95
CA GLU A 262 -5.15 -8.26 -23.40
C GLU A 262 -3.88 -8.84 -24.02
N ILE A 263 -2.70 -8.46 -23.51
CA ILE A 263 -1.42 -9.03 -23.92
C ILE A 263 -1.42 -10.54 -23.70
N SER A 264 -1.82 -11.00 -22.50
CA SER A 264 -1.88 -12.42 -22.15
C SER A 264 -2.85 -13.17 -23.08
N THR A 265 -4.01 -12.59 -23.39
CA THR A 265 -4.99 -13.18 -24.31
C THR A 265 -4.45 -13.31 -25.72
N LEU A 266 -3.81 -12.26 -26.26
CA LEU A 266 -3.16 -12.32 -27.59
C LEU A 266 -2.06 -13.38 -27.63
N GLN A 267 -1.34 -13.57 -26.53
CA GLN A 267 -0.28 -14.60 -26.41
C GLN A 267 -0.84 -16.01 -26.16
N GLY A 268 -2.15 -16.17 -25.97
CA GLY A 268 -2.79 -17.46 -25.68
C GLY A 268 -2.58 -17.94 -24.23
N LEU A 269 -2.22 -17.03 -23.32
CA LEU A 269 -1.92 -17.29 -21.91
C LEU A 269 -3.18 -17.13 -21.05
N THR A 270 -4.13 -18.05 -21.22
CA THR A 270 -5.46 -17.97 -20.58
C THR A 270 -5.44 -18.06 -19.05
N ALA A 271 -4.39 -18.64 -18.47
CA ALA A 271 -4.22 -18.73 -17.01
C ALA A 271 -3.60 -17.48 -16.40
N ALA A 272 -2.90 -16.67 -17.19
CA ALA A 272 -2.34 -15.39 -16.76
C ALA A 272 -3.41 -14.28 -16.72
N VAL A 273 -4.59 -14.52 -17.30
CA VAL A 273 -5.70 -13.56 -17.31
C VAL A 273 -6.30 -13.42 -15.91
N ILE A 274 -6.16 -12.22 -15.34
CA ILE A 274 -6.74 -11.81 -14.07
C ILE A 274 -8.22 -11.51 -14.27
N LYS A 275 -9.09 -12.19 -13.52
CA LYS A 275 -10.56 -12.05 -13.66
C LYS A 275 -11.15 -10.83 -12.96
N ASP A 276 -10.42 -10.22 -12.03
CA ASP A 276 -10.82 -8.99 -11.35
C ASP A 276 -9.82 -7.87 -11.62
N GLU A 277 -10.25 -6.87 -12.40
CA GLU A 277 -9.48 -5.68 -12.77
C GLU A 277 -8.96 -4.89 -11.56
N ASN A 278 -9.59 -5.07 -10.38
CA ASN A 278 -9.24 -4.35 -9.17
C ASN A 278 -8.04 -4.95 -8.42
N LEU A 279 -7.58 -6.16 -8.78
CA LEU A 279 -6.55 -6.88 -8.01
C LEU A 279 -5.30 -6.03 -7.75
N TYR A 280 -4.75 -5.37 -8.76
CA TYR A 280 -3.57 -4.51 -8.62
C TYR A 280 -3.81 -3.29 -7.74
N ALA A 281 -4.96 -2.64 -7.92
CA ALA A 281 -5.31 -1.48 -7.11
C ALA A 281 -5.56 -1.86 -5.65
N VAL A 282 -6.12 -3.04 -5.37
CA VAL A 282 -6.33 -3.54 -4.01
C VAL A 282 -5.01 -3.85 -3.31
N ALA A 283 -4.02 -4.43 -4.01
CA ALA A 283 -2.67 -4.59 -3.47
C ALA A 283 -2.04 -3.23 -3.09
N ALA A 284 -2.19 -2.21 -3.95
CA ALA A 284 -1.69 -0.87 -3.64
C ALA A 284 -2.40 -0.20 -2.44
N VAL A 285 -3.65 -0.58 -2.14
CA VAL A 285 -4.36 -0.17 -0.92
C VAL A 285 -3.77 -0.85 0.32
N GLU A 286 -3.34 -2.10 0.21
CA GLU A 286 -2.64 -2.82 1.27
C GLU A 286 -1.30 -2.14 1.61
N ASP A 287 -0.52 -1.77 0.59
CA ASP A 287 0.74 -1.02 0.79
C ASP A 287 0.51 0.31 1.52
N TYR A 288 -0.58 1.02 1.19
CA TYR A 288 -0.95 2.22 1.92
C TYR A 288 -1.38 1.93 3.36
N ALA A 289 -2.06 0.81 3.61
CA ALA A 289 -2.42 0.41 4.96
C ALA A 289 -1.18 0.18 5.84
N ASP A 290 -0.10 -0.37 5.27
CA ASP A 290 1.19 -0.51 5.95
C ASP A 290 1.82 0.85 6.27
N VAL A 291 1.83 1.78 5.32
CA VAL A 291 2.29 3.16 5.56
C VAL A 291 1.45 3.85 6.64
N LEU A 292 0.12 3.71 6.58
CA LEU A 292 -0.81 4.30 7.54
C LEU A 292 -0.62 3.74 8.95
N SER A 293 -0.26 2.46 9.08
CA SER A 293 0.00 1.82 10.38
C SER A 293 1.16 2.49 11.15
N SER A 294 2.07 3.14 10.42
CA SER A 294 3.23 3.82 10.98
C SER A 294 2.95 5.28 11.36
N VAL A 295 1.73 5.80 11.15
CA VAL A 295 1.45 7.25 11.34
C VAL A 295 1.74 7.74 12.76
N TYR A 296 1.61 6.87 13.77
CA TYR A 296 1.91 7.16 15.17
C TYR A 296 3.37 6.90 15.57
N MET A 297 4.27 6.67 14.61
CA MET A 297 5.70 6.44 14.88
C MET A 297 6.34 7.57 15.69
N TYR A 298 5.93 8.82 15.44
CA TYR A 298 6.41 10.00 16.15
C TYR A 298 5.35 10.51 17.13
N ARG A 299 5.21 9.82 18.27
CA ARG A 299 4.34 10.22 19.38
C ARG A 299 5.11 10.28 20.70
N CYS A 300 4.66 11.11 21.64
CA CYS A 300 5.24 11.20 22.98
C CYS A 300 4.29 10.80 24.12
N GLY A 301 3.00 10.57 23.82
CA GLY A 301 1.98 10.19 24.79
C GLY A 301 1.60 11.33 25.73
N LYS A 302 0.66 11.05 26.64
CA LYS A 302 0.32 12.00 27.72
C LYS A 302 1.40 11.93 28.80
N PHE A 303 1.73 13.06 29.40
CA PHE A 303 2.60 13.08 30.58
C PHE A 303 1.83 12.55 31.79
N GLU A 304 2.41 11.55 32.47
CA GLU A 304 1.90 11.02 33.74
C GLU A 304 2.79 11.56 34.88
N GLU A 305 2.16 12.19 35.88
CA GLU A 305 2.86 12.81 37.02
C GLU A 305 3.33 11.78 38.06
#